data_AF-A0A7C5KDU5-F1
#
_entry.id   AF-A0A7C5KDU5-F1
#
_cell.length_a   1.000
_cell.length_b   1.000
_cell.length_c   1.000
_cell.angle_alpha   90.00
_cell.angle_beta   90.00
_cell.angle_gamma   90.00
#
_symmetry.space_group_name_H-M   'P 1'
#
loop_
_entity.id
_entity.type
_entity.pdbx_description
1 polymer ?
#
loop_
_entity_poly.entity_id
_entity_poly.type
_entity_poly.pdbx_seq_one_letter_code
_entity_poly.pdbx_strand_id
1 'polypeptide(L)'
;MLASLAEKARVQGLTAILRAGLEGKARLRRLEEKRIALELTLVQMAQASELVDLETLLKVLREKGLSLPGPAEALPSAAASPGGEGSSPERPSPPPARERPSSRKGSVPVPGSLEEPSSGPKESEEFSREDLERLREEVARAFPSIQEPISRGEVGREGNWIVVRVQGLSRVEMDRFQSKEARERLARVTRAVLGREAQVRFENRAPLESRNRRSGPVKETPGTKLLKEKFGGEAVEPPPRQTGLFGDPQGPASGGDS
;
A
#
# COMPACT_ATOMS: atom_id res chain seq x y z
N MET A 1 15.27 -38.88 24.47
CA MET A 1 14.28 -39.00 23.38
C MET A 1 12.99 -38.20 23.61
N LEU A 2 12.42 -38.15 24.81
CA LEU A 2 11.19 -37.36 25.07
C LEU A 2 11.39 -35.84 24.91
N ALA A 3 12.49 -35.27 25.40
CA ALA A 3 12.80 -33.84 25.27
C ALA A 3 12.87 -33.36 23.81
N SER A 4 13.48 -34.14 22.92
CA SER A 4 13.57 -33.83 21.49
C SER A 4 12.23 -33.90 20.75
N LEU A 5 11.27 -34.70 21.25
CA LEU A 5 9.92 -34.73 20.68
C LEU A 5 9.11 -33.50 21.12
N ALA A 6 9.26 -33.08 22.38
CA ALA A 6 8.62 -31.86 22.88
C ALA A 6 9.10 -30.59 22.16
N GLU A 7 10.41 -30.50 21.87
CA GLU A 7 10.97 -29.37 21.12
C GLU A 7 10.45 -29.32 19.67
N LYS A 8 10.38 -30.48 18.98
CA LYS A 8 9.79 -30.57 17.64
C LYS A 8 8.32 -30.16 17.62
N ALA A 9 7.54 -30.60 18.60
CA ALA A 9 6.13 -30.21 18.72
C ALA A 9 5.97 -28.69 18.93
N ARG A 10 6.86 -28.07 19.73
CA ARG A 10 6.86 -26.61 19.95
C ARG A 10 7.17 -25.83 18.68
N VAL A 11 8.16 -26.26 17.90
CA VAL A 11 8.50 -25.63 16.62
C VAL A 11 7.33 -25.78 15.63
N GLN A 12 6.72 -26.96 15.54
CA GLN A 12 5.54 -27.17 14.69
C GLN A 12 4.38 -26.25 15.10
N GLY A 13 4.10 -26.13 16.41
CA GLY A 13 3.10 -25.19 16.92
C GLY A 13 3.38 -23.74 16.53
N LEU A 14 4.63 -23.28 16.67
CA LEU A 14 5.02 -21.93 16.24
C LEU A 14 4.86 -21.73 14.73
N THR A 15 5.23 -22.72 13.91
CA THR A 15 5.04 -22.62 12.44
C THR A 15 3.57 -22.57 12.04
N ALA A 16 2.69 -23.29 12.75
CA ALA A 16 1.25 -23.25 12.50
C ALA A 16 0.66 -21.87 12.84
N ILE A 17 1.05 -21.28 13.98
CA ILE A 17 0.61 -19.94 14.38
C ILE A 17 1.09 -18.88 13.37
N LEU A 18 2.34 -18.97 12.92
CA LEU A 18 2.86 -18.05 11.90
C LEU A 18 2.10 -18.18 10.57
N ARG A 19 1.79 -19.40 10.13
CA ARG A 19 1.00 -19.62 8.91
C ARG A 19 -0.41 -19.03 9.03
N ALA A 20 -1.11 -19.30 10.14
CA ALA A 20 -2.42 -18.74 10.41
C ALA A 20 -2.39 -17.20 10.44
N GLY A 21 -1.34 -16.61 11.03
CA GLY A 21 -1.14 -15.16 11.04
C GLY A 21 -0.93 -14.57 9.64
N LEU A 22 -0.18 -15.24 8.77
CA LEU A 22 0.02 -14.81 7.38
C LEU A 22 -1.25 -14.92 6.54
N GLU A 23 -2.00 -16.01 6.71
CA GLU A 23 -3.31 -16.21 6.05
C GLU A 23 -4.34 -15.18 6.51
N GLY A 24 -4.38 -14.87 7.82
CA GLY A 24 -5.22 -13.81 8.37
C GLY A 24 -4.88 -12.44 7.78
N LYS A 25 -3.60 -12.09 7.67
CA LYS A 25 -3.17 -10.84 7.01
C LYS A 25 -3.56 -10.80 5.53
N ALA A 26 -3.45 -11.91 4.81
CA ALA A 26 -3.88 -11.97 3.41
C ALA A 26 -5.40 -11.78 3.28
N ARG A 27 -6.19 -12.36 4.20
CA ARG A 27 -7.64 -12.16 4.26
C ARG A 27 -8.02 -10.71 4.55
N LEU A 28 -7.34 -10.05 5.49
CA LEU A 28 -7.58 -8.64 5.80
C LEU A 28 -7.32 -7.74 4.59
N ARG A 29 -6.21 -7.96 3.86
CA ARG A 29 -5.93 -7.21 2.63
C ARG A 29 -7.03 -7.35 1.58
N ARG A 30 -7.56 -8.58 1.38
CA ARG A 30 -8.68 -8.79 0.45
C ARG A 30 -9.95 -8.06 0.88
N LEU A 31 -10.18 -7.90 2.18
CA LEU A 31 -11.33 -7.12 2.69
C LEU A 31 -11.12 -5.62 2.49
N GLU A 32 -9.91 -5.12 2.72
CA GLU A 32 -9.53 -3.72 2.44
C GLU A 32 -9.69 -3.40 0.95
N GLU A 33 -9.23 -4.28 0.06
CA GLU A 33 -9.40 -4.15 -1.40
C GLU A 33 -10.88 -4.09 -1.79
N LYS A 34 -11.72 -4.97 -1.23
CA LYS A 34 -13.18 -4.95 -1.46
C LYS A 34 -13.83 -3.68 -0.93
N ARG A 35 -13.41 -3.20 0.25
CA ARG A 35 -13.91 -1.94 0.82
C ARG A 35 -13.59 -0.78 -0.11
N ILE A 36 -12.33 -0.66 -0.56
CA ILE A 36 -11.90 0.41 -1.48
C ILE A 36 -12.69 0.35 -2.79
N ALA A 37 -12.93 -0.86 -3.34
CA ALA A 37 -13.73 -1.02 -4.55
C ALA A 37 -15.18 -0.53 -4.37
N LEU A 38 -15.80 -0.84 -3.22
CA LEU A 38 -17.15 -0.35 -2.91
C LEU A 38 -17.19 1.17 -2.71
N GLU A 39 -16.22 1.75 -2.00
CA GLU A 39 -16.12 3.20 -1.81
C GLU A 39 -15.97 3.92 -3.16
N LEU A 40 -15.09 3.42 -4.04
CA LEU A 40 -14.93 3.97 -5.38
C LEU A 40 -16.23 3.85 -6.20
N THR A 41 -16.93 2.72 -6.12
CA THR A 41 -18.20 2.51 -6.83
C THR A 41 -19.26 3.49 -6.32
N LEU A 42 -19.36 3.72 -5.01
CA LEU A 42 -20.29 4.69 -4.43
C LEU A 42 -19.96 6.12 -4.85
N VAL A 43 -18.68 6.50 -4.88
CA VAL A 43 -18.26 7.82 -5.38
C VAL A 43 -18.60 7.97 -6.86
N GLN A 44 -18.39 6.94 -7.68
CA GLN A 44 -18.76 6.96 -9.10
C GLN A 44 -20.28 7.05 -9.29
N MET A 45 -21.07 6.36 -8.47
CA MET A 45 -22.53 6.47 -8.48
C MET A 45 -23.00 7.87 -8.07
N ALA A 46 -22.40 8.46 -7.04
CA ALA A 46 -22.69 9.83 -6.61
C ALA A 46 -22.35 10.84 -7.72
N GLN A 47 -21.17 10.70 -8.34
CA GLN A 47 -20.78 11.53 -9.48
C GLN A 47 -21.71 11.34 -10.68
N ALA A 48 -22.10 10.10 -11.00
CA ALA A 48 -23.05 9.83 -12.08
C ALA A 48 -24.43 10.44 -11.79
N SER A 49 -24.84 10.52 -10.52
CA SER A 49 -26.08 11.19 -10.12
C SER A 49 -25.98 12.72 -10.17
N GLU A 50 -24.79 13.30 -9.99
CA GLU A 50 -24.55 14.74 -10.14
C GLU A 50 -24.31 15.16 -11.60
N LEU A 51 -23.83 14.25 -12.46
CA LEU A 51 -23.42 14.55 -13.84
C LEU A 51 -24.56 14.64 -14.85
N VAL A 52 -25.80 14.37 -14.43
CA VAL A 52 -26.96 14.83 -15.19
C VAL A 52 -27.87 15.54 -14.22
N ASP A 53 -27.87 16.87 -14.29
CA ASP A 53 -28.85 17.67 -13.59
C ASP A 53 -30.22 17.08 -13.92
N LEU A 54 -30.97 16.68 -12.89
CA LEU A 54 -32.29 16.08 -13.07
C LEU A 54 -33.15 16.98 -13.99
N GLU A 55 -32.91 18.28 -13.91
CA GLU A 55 -33.50 19.31 -14.76
C GLU A 55 -33.10 19.21 -16.24
N THR A 56 -31.83 18.89 -16.58
CA THR A 56 -31.42 18.66 -17.98
C THR A 56 -32.01 17.37 -18.52
N LEU A 57 -32.09 16.31 -17.70
CA LEU A 57 -32.72 15.05 -18.08
C LEU A 57 -34.22 15.23 -18.33
N LEU A 58 -34.90 16.00 -17.47
CA LEU A 58 -36.32 16.35 -17.63
C LEU A 58 -36.56 17.28 -18.83
N LYS A 59 -35.65 18.22 -19.13
CA LYS A 59 -35.73 19.05 -20.33
C LYS A 59 -35.59 18.20 -21.59
N VAL A 60 -34.59 17.30 -21.66
CA VAL A 60 -34.41 16.39 -22.81
C VAL A 60 -35.59 15.44 -22.99
N LEU A 61 -36.17 14.93 -21.90
CA LEU A 61 -37.38 14.09 -21.97
C LEU A 61 -38.62 14.86 -22.46
N ARG A 62 -38.76 16.13 -22.03
CA ARG A 62 -39.86 17.01 -22.47
C ARG A 62 -39.71 17.41 -23.94
N GLU A 63 -38.48 17.73 -24.39
CA GLU A 63 -38.18 18.10 -25.77
C GLU A 63 -38.29 16.94 -26.75
N LYS A 64 -37.92 15.71 -26.34
CA LYS A 64 -38.06 14.51 -27.19
C LYS A 64 -39.49 13.98 -27.26
N GLY A 65 -40.47 14.63 -26.63
CA GLY A 65 -41.87 14.22 -26.70
C GLY A 65 -42.14 12.82 -26.13
N LEU A 66 -41.22 12.30 -25.29
CA LEU A 66 -41.43 11.07 -24.53
C LEU A 66 -42.35 11.40 -23.35
N SER A 67 -43.62 11.65 -23.66
CA SER A 67 -44.68 11.64 -22.67
C SER A 67 -44.69 10.26 -22.02
N LEU A 68 -44.24 10.16 -20.76
CA LEU A 68 -44.45 8.95 -19.98
C LEU A 68 -45.95 8.64 -20.00
N PRO A 69 -46.37 7.42 -20.36
CA PRO A 69 -47.76 7.01 -20.19
C PRO A 69 -48.12 7.21 -18.72
N GLY A 70 -49.20 7.94 -18.47
CA GLY A 70 -49.66 8.27 -17.13
C GLY A 70 -49.90 7.01 -16.28
N PRO A 71 -50.03 7.16 -14.95
CA PRO A 71 -50.26 6.05 -14.03
C PRO A 71 -51.62 5.41 -14.32
N ALA A 72 -51.64 4.45 -15.23
CA ALA A 72 -52.74 3.55 -15.43
C ALA A 72 -52.70 2.49 -14.32
N GLU A 73 -53.76 2.52 -13.52
CA GLU A 73 -54.37 1.45 -12.72
C GLU A 73 -53.58 0.17 -12.42
N ALA A 74 -53.58 -0.12 -11.13
CA ALA A 74 -53.20 -1.36 -10.49
C ALA A 74 -53.69 -2.62 -11.21
N LEU A 75 -52.78 -3.56 -11.46
CA LEU A 75 -53.07 -4.98 -11.64
C LEU A 75 -51.89 -5.83 -11.10
N PRO A 76 -52.13 -7.14 -10.83
CA PRO A 76 -51.79 -7.75 -9.55
C PRO A 76 -50.48 -8.53 -9.54
N SER A 77 -50.03 -8.76 -8.30
CA SER A 77 -49.17 -9.85 -7.83
C SER A 77 -49.15 -11.06 -8.78
N ALA A 78 -48.00 -11.29 -9.41
CA ALA A 78 -47.70 -12.48 -10.19
C ALA A 78 -46.44 -13.14 -9.65
N ALA A 79 -46.51 -14.46 -9.63
CA ALA A 79 -45.78 -15.37 -8.78
C ALA A 79 -44.30 -15.56 -9.18
N ALA A 80 -43.62 -16.18 -8.22
CA ALA A 80 -42.27 -16.73 -8.29
C ALA A 80 -41.92 -17.43 -9.61
N SER A 81 -40.65 -17.28 -10.00
CA SER A 81 -39.91 -18.27 -10.77
C SER A 81 -38.53 -18.46 -10.14
N PRO A 82 -38.24 -19.63 -9.55
CA PRO A 82 -36.90 -20.07 -9.23
C PRO A 82 -36.35 -20.87 -10.42
N GLY A 83 -35.12 -20.60 -10.85
CA GLY A 83 -34.47 -21.43 -11.87
C GLY A 83 -33.50 -20.66 -12.75
N GLY A 84 -32.26 -20.58 -12.30
CA GLY A 84 -31.15 -20.01 -13.05
C GLY A 84 -29.83 -20.60 -12.59
N GLU A 85 -29.76 -21.93 -12.62
CA GLU A 85 -28.50 -22.68 -12.58
C GLU A 85 -27.62 -22.31 -13.79
N GLY A 86 -26.31 -22.26 -13.54
CA GLY A 86 -25.32 -22.54 -14.56
C GLY A 86 -24.76 -21.32 -15.27
N SER A 87 -23.59 -20.87 -14.82
CA SER A 87 -22.42 -20.71 -15.68
C SER A 87 -21.20 -20.43 -14.82
N SER A 88 -20.32 -21.43 -14.71
CA SER A 88 -18.98 -21.27 -14.15
C SER A 88 -18.17 -20.27 -14.98
N PRO A 89 -17.49 -19.29 -14.36
CA PRO A 89 -16.52 -18.49 -15.09
C PRO A 89 -15.29 -19.36 -15.42
N GLU A 90 -15.09 -19.51 -16.71
CA GLU A 90 -13.98 -20.14 -17.39
C GLU A 90 -12.64 -19.69 -16.80
N ARG A 91 -11.81 -20.65 -16.42
CA ARG A 91 -10.52 -20.44 -15.76
C ARG A 91 -9.49 -20.08 -16.84
N PRO A 92 -8.88 -18.87 -16.83
CA PRO A 92 -7.89 -18.52 -17.84
C PRO A 92 -6.64 -19.41 -17.73
N SER A 93 -6.21 -19.95 -18.87
CA SER A 93 -5.04 -20.81 -19.00
C SER A 93 -3.74 -20.09 -18.58
N PRO A 94 -2.77 -20.80 -17.98
CA PRO A 94 -1.49 -20.23 -17.60
C PRO A 94 -0.63 -19.89 -18.84
N PRO A 95 0.12 -18.77 -18.83
CA PRO A 95 1.01 -18.42 -19.93
C PRO A 95 2.24 -19.36 -19.98
N PRO A 96 2.81 -19.62 -21.18
CA PRO A 96 3.99 -20.47 -21.35
C PRO A 96 5.24 -19.86 -20.71
N ALA A 97 6.10 -20.75 -20.21
CA ALA A 97 7.36 -20.44 -19.55
C ALA A 97 8.28 -19.59 -20.45
N ARG A 98 8.65 -18.39 -19.98
CA ARG A 98 9.70 -17.59 -20.62
C ARG A 98 11.07 -18.20 -20.33
N GLU A 99 11.73 -18.56 -21.41
CA GLU A 99 13.11 -19.02 -21.48
C GLU A 99 14.07 -17.98 -20.87
N ARG A 100 15.04 -18.49 -20.12
CA ARG A 100 16.13 -17.72 -19.51
C ARG A 100 17.19 -17.42 -20.59
N PRO A 101 17.51 -16.15 -20.89
CA PRO A 101 18.68 -15.86 -21.70
C PRO A 101 19.96 -16.13 -20.91
N SER A 102 20.74 -17.01 -21.52
CA SER A 102 22.07 -17.51 -21.17
C SER A 102 23.10 -16.40 -20.91
N SER A 103 23.99 -16.74 -20.00
CA SER A 103 25.20 -16.05 -19.58
C SER A 103 26.09 -15.63 -20.76
N ARG A 104 26.17 -14.32 -21.05
CA ARG A 104 27.23 -13.78 -21.90
C ARG A 104 28.39 -13.29 -21.02
N LYS A 105 29.31 -14.22 -20.72
CA LYS A 105 30.68 -13.88 -20.31
C LYS A 105 31.34 -13.17 -21.48
N GLY A 106 31.49 -11.86 -21.38
CA GLY A 106 32.30 -11.04 -22.29
C GLY A 106 33.35 -10.32 -21.47
N SER A 107 34.52 -10.93 -21.33
CA SER A 107 35.74 -10.19 -20.97
C SER A 107 36.15 -9.38 -22.19
N VAL A 108 36.33 -8.08 -22.04
CA VAL A 108 37.04 -7.26 -23.02
C VAL A 108 38.07 -6.42 -22.27
N PRO A 109 39.32 -6.35 -22.79
CA PRO A 109 40.49 -5.94 -22.04
C PRO A 109 40.65 -4.42 -21.89
N VAL A 110 41.25 -4.05 -20.77
CA VAL A 110 42.06 -2.84 -20.55
C VAL A 110 43.33 -3.03 -21.39
N PRO A 111 43.77 -2.08 -22.25
CA PRO A 111 44.54 -0.93 -21.76
C PRO A 111 44.53 0.35 -22.64
N GLY A 112 44.98 1.46 -22.06
CA GLY A 112 45.71 2.47 -22.81
C GLY A 112 45.27 3.92 -22.62
N SER A 113 46.23 4.69 -22.12
CA SER A 113 46.43 6.12 -22.38
C SER A 113 45.61 7.12 -21.56
N LEU A 114 46.28 7.48 -20.46
CA LEU A 114 46.40 8.81 -19.90
C LEU A 114 46.53 9.88 -21.00
N GLU A 115 45.45 10.60 -21.25
CA GLU A 115 45.54 12.01 -21.62
C GLU A 115 44.78 12.77 -20.54
N GLU A 116 45.50 13.62 -19.80
CA GLU A 116 44.95 14.55 -18.82
C GLU A 116 44.36 15.76 -19.57
N PRO A 117 43.03 15.92 -19.69
CA PRO A 117 42.46 17.22 -19.96
C PRO A 117 42.56 18.06 -18.68
N SER A 118 43.67 18.79 -18.63
CA SER A 118 43.84 20.13 -18.08
C SER A 118 42.58 20.76 -17.49
N SER A 119 42.65 21.01 -16.18
CA SER A 119 41.84 21.87 -15.33
C SER A 119 41.23 23.09 -16.05
N GLY A 120 40.01 22.95 -16.56
CA GLY A 120 39.03 24.03 -16.61
C GLY A 120 38.17 23.99 -15.34
N PRO A 121 37.62 25.12 -14.87
CA PRO A 121 36.86 25.15 -13.63
C PRO A 121 35.66 24.21 -13.79
N LYS A 122 35.72 23.03 -13.17
CA LYS A 122 34.53 22.25 -12.86
C LYS A 122 33.80 23.03 -11.78
N GLU A 123 33.17 24.12 -12.19
CA GLU A 123 32.00 24.65 -11.52
C GLU A 123 31.11 23.44 -11.32
N SER A 124 31.19 22.90 -10.11
CA SER A 124 30.15 22.05 -9.60
C SER A 124 28.96 22.99 -9.66
N GLU A 125 28.19 22.94 -10.75
CA GLU A 125 26.89 23.59 -10.86
C GLU A 125 26.05 22.93 -9.78
N GLU A 126 26.26 23.36 -8.55
CA GLU A 126 25.39 23.14 -7.42
C GLU A 126 24.04 23.64 -7.91
N PHE A 127 23.08 22.73 -7.97
CA PHE A 127 21.72 23.13 -8.30
C PHE A 127 21.34 24.22 -7.31
N SER A 128 20.91 25.39 -7.80
CA SER A 128 20.50 26.43 -6.88
C SER A 128 19.40 25.87 -5.99
N ARG A 129 19.37 26.31 -4.74
CA ARG A 129 18.29 25.96 -3.82
C ARG A 129 16.93 26.30 -4.43
N GLU A 130 16.84 27.38 -5.19
CA GLU A 130 15.63 27.77 -5.92
C GLU A 130 15.21 26.72 -6.97
N ASP A 131 16.17 26.11 -7.68
CA ASP A 131 15.88 25.08 -8.67
C ASP A 131 15.34 23.81 -8.02
N LEU A 132 15.87 23.44 -6.85
CA LEU A 132 15.37 22.30 -6.08
C LEU A 132 13.97 22.56 -5.52
N GLU A 133 13.67 23.79 -5.10
CA GLU A 133 12.32 24.19 -4.66
C GLU A 133 11.32 24.18 -5.83
N ARG A 134 11.69 24.73 -7.00
CA ARG A 134 10.87 24.66 -8.21
C ARG A 134 10.63 23.22 -8.65
N LEU A 135 11.68 22.38 -8.59
CA LEU A 135 11.56 20.96 -8.93
C LEU A 135 10.60 20.25 -7.98
N ARG A 136 10.67 20.57 -6.68
CA ARG A 136 9.75 20.01 -5.69
C ARG A 136 8.29 20.37 -6.00
N GLU A 137 8.00 21.61 -6.34
CA GLU A 137 6.65 22.06 -6.70
C GLU A 137 6.12 21.40 -7.97
N GLU A 138 6.94 21.32 -9.02
CA GLU A 138 6.54 20.67 -10.28
C GLU A 138 6.37 19.15 -10.12
N VAL A 139 7.22 18.49 -9.32
CA VAL A 139 7.04 17.07 -9.00
C VAL A 139 5.75 16.87 -8.20
N ALA A 140 5.44 17.74 -7.23
CA ALA A 140 4.19 17.67 -6.49
C ALA A 140 2.95 17.85 -7.39
N ARG A 141 3.04 18.74 -8.39
CA ARG A 141 1.98 18.95 -9.39
C ARG A 141 1.81 17.74 -10.33
N ALA A 142 2.92 17.13 -10.76
CA ALA A 142 2.90 15.98 -11.67
C ALA A 142 2.38 14.69 -11.00
N PHE A 143 2.45 14.60 -9.67
CA PHE A 143 2.03 13.43 -8.90
C PHE A 143 1.06 13.81 -7.76
N PRO A 144 -0.22 14.11 -8.08
CA PRO A 144 -1.21 14.55 -7.10
C PRO A 144 -1.40 13.55 -5.94
N SER A 145 -1.27 12.25 -6.21
CA SER A 145 -1.44 11.18 -5.22
C SER A 145 -0.43 11.22 -4.08
N ILE A 146 0.70 11.92 -4.24
CA ILE A 146 1.74 12.05 -3.20
C ILE A 146 2.12 13.51 -2.92
N GLN A 147 1.26 14.45 -3.31
CA GLN A 147 1.50 15.88 -3.11
C GLN A 147 1.76 16.21 -1.63
N GLU A 148 0.94 15.67 -0.72
CA GLU A 148 1.10 15.89 0.73
C GLU A 148 2.41 15.28 1.27
N PRO A 149 2.77 14.01 0.97
CA PRO A 149 4.08 13.46 1.32
C PRO A 149 5.27 14.26 0.77
N ILE A 150 5.27 14.68 -0.50
CA ILE A 150 6.36 15.49 -1.09
C ILE A 150 6.48 16.86 -0.40
N SER A 151 5.35 17.46 -0.05
CA SER A 151 5.28 18.74 0.67
C SER A 151 5.86 18.65 2.10
N ARG A 152 6.06 17.43 2.62
CA ARG A 152 6.80 17.17 3.88
C ARG A 152 8.20 16.58 3.65
N GLY A 153 8.48 16.16 2.42
CA GLY A 153 9.74 15.56 2.03
C GLY A 153 10.85 16.59 1.75
N GLU A 154 12.07 16.10 1.67
CA GLU A 154 13.27 16.86 1.30
C GLU A 154 13.70 16.46 -0.11
N VAL A 155 14.08 17.43 -0.93
CA VAL A 155 14.71 17.19 -2.23
C VAL A 155 16.17 17.57 -2.11
N GLY A 156 17.06 16.64 -2.41
CA GLY A 156 18.50 16.84 -2.34
C GLY A 156 19.22 16.28 -3.57
N ARG A 157 20.51 16.59 -3.66
CA ARG A 157 21.40 16.03 -4.69
C ARG A 157 22.40 15.08 -4.03
N GLU A 158 22.53 13.89 -4.58
CA GLU A 158 23.57 12.92 -4.22
C GLU A 158 24.31 12.51 -5.50
N GLY A 159 25.45 13.15 -5.75
CA GLY A 159 26.22 12.95 -6.98
C GLY A 159 25.43 13.38 -8.21
N ASN A 160 25.10 12.42 -9.09
CA ASN A 160 24.29 12.65 -10.29
C ASN A 160 22.78 12.38 -10.07
N TRP A 161 22.40 12.02 -8.85
CA TRP A 161 21.03 11.70 -8.52
C TRP A 161 20.36 12.86 -7.82
N ILE A 162 19.12 13.13 -8.21
CA ILE A 162 18.20 13.93 -7.43
C ILE A 162 17.43 12.96 -6.54
N VAL A 163 17.65 13.07 -5.24
CA VAL A 163 17.04 12.20 -4.24
C VAL A 163 15.87 12.94 -3.63
N VAL A 164 14.66 12.43 -3.89
CA VAL A 164 13.43 12.93 -3.29
C VAL A 164 13.11 12.03 -2.10
N ARG A 165 13.43 12.52 -0.90
CA ARG A 165 13.22 11.81 0.36
C ARG A 165 11.83 12.12 0.88
N VAL A 166 10.94 11.16 0.77
CA VAL A 166 9.54 11.30 1.16
C VAL A 166 9.29 10.45 2.41
N GLN A 167 8.59 11.01 3.39
CA GLN A 167 8.21 10.28 4.61
C GLN A 167 6.85 9.62 4.43
N GLY A 168 6.70 8.41 4.98
CA GLY A 168 5.40 7.74 5.08
C GLY A 168 4.90 7.11 3.78
N LEU A 169 5.73 7.00 2.74
CA LEU A 169 5.34 6.24 1.54
C LEU A 169 5.21 4.76 1.89
N SER A 170 4.07 4.18 1.50
CA SER A 170 3.89 2.74 1.53
C SER A 170 4.78 2.06 0.48
N ARG A 171 5.03 0.76 0.66
CA ARG A 171 5.80 -0.03 -0.31
C ARG A 171 5.15 -0.04 -1.71
N VAL A 172 3.81 -0.07 -1.75
CA VAL A 172 3.05 -0.07 -3.00
C VAL A 172 3.23 1.24 -3.75
N GLU A 173 3.22 2.38 -3.05
CA GLU A 173 3.47 3.68 -3.66
C GLU A 173 4.91 3.77 -4.16
N MET A 174 5.88 3.33 -3.37
CA MET A 174 7.28 3.24 -3.80
C MET A 174 7.45 2.44 -5.10
N ASP A 175 6.77 1.30 -5.23
CA ASP A 175 6.80 0.49 -6.44
C ASP A 175 6.16 1.23 -7.64
N ARG A 176 5.09 2.00 -7.41
CA ARG A 176 4.49 2.87 -8.44
C ARG A 176 5.45 3.94 -8.92
N PHE A 177 6.26 4.54 -8.05
CA PHE A 177 7.30 5.51 -8.46
C PHE A 177 8.47 4.88 -9.19
N GLN A 178 8.72 3.60 -8.96
CA GLN A 178 9.72 2.84 -9.71
C GLN A 178 9.20 2.38 -11.08
N SER A 179 7.91 2.54 -11.37
CA SER A 179 7.34 2.23 -12.68
C SER A 179 8.01 3.07 -13.78
N LYS A 180 8.06 2.49 -14.99
CA LYS A 180 8.65 3.14 -16.16
C LYS A 180 7.96 4.48 -16.46
N GLU A 181 6.64 4.51 -16.37
CA GLU A 181 5.83 5.70 -16.64
C GLU A 181 6.11 6.83 -15.64
N ALA A 182 6.22 6.52 -14.35
CA ALA A 182 6.59 7.51 -13.33
C ALA A 182 8.00 8.07 -13.59
N ARG A 183 8.96 7.21 -13.95
CA ARG A 183 10.33 7.65 -14.31
C ARG A 183 10.35 8.56 -15.54
N GLU A 184 9.59 8.23 -16.58
CA GLU A 184 9.49 9.07 -17.78
C GLU A 184 8.82 10.43 -17.50
N ARG A 185 7.79 10.45 -16.63
CA ARG A 185 7.18 11.71 -16.15
C ARG A 185 8.17 12.54 -15.34
N LEU A 186 8.90 11.94 -14.41
CA LEU A 186 9.94 12.63 -13.65
C LEU A 186 11.03 13.18 -14.56
N ALA A 187 11.53 12.38 -15.51
CA ALA A 187 12.56 12.83 -16.45
C ALA A 187 12.08 14.06 -17.23
N ARG A 188 10.82 14.11 -17.66
CA ARG A 188 10.22 15.29 -18.31
C ARG A 188 10.17 16.50 -17.39
N VAL A 189 9.69 16.35 -16.16
CA VAL A 189 9.63 17.44 -15.17
C VAL A 189 11.03 17.96 -14.86
N THR A 190 11.98 17.05 -14.63
CA THR A 190 13.36 17.37 -14.28
C THR A 190 14.06 18.10 -15.42
N ARG A 191 13.84 17.66 -16.66
CA ARG A 191 14.35 18.34 -17.85
C ARG A 191 13.73 19.72 -18.05
N ALA A 192 12.44 19.88 -17.76
CA ALA A 192 11.76 21.17 -17.86
C ALA A 192 12.27 22.19 -16.84
N VAL A 193 12.54 21.76 -15.61
CA VAL A 193 13.00 22.65 -14.52
C VAL A 193 14.50 22.94 -14.61
N LEU A 194 15.32 21.91 -14.85
CA LEU A 194 16.77 22.02 -14.78
C LEU A 194 17.43 22.25 -16.14
N GLY A 195 16.67 22.21 -17.23
CA GLY A 195 17.19 22.29 -18.60
C GLY A 195 18.03 21.08 -19.04
N ARG A 196 18.20 20.07 -18.17
CA ARG A 196 19.03 18.88 -18.43
C ARG A 196 18.39 17.60 -17.91
N GLU A 197 18.81 16.48 -18.46
CA GLU A 197 18.36 15.17 -18.02
C GLU A 197 19.12 14.76 -16.76
N ALA A 198 18.41 14.61 -15.64
CA ALA A 198 18.95 14.13 -14.38
C ALA A 198 18.17 12.91 -13.89
N GLN A 199 18.86 12.00 -13.20
CA GLN A 199 18.24 10.78 -12.69
C GLN A 199 17.58 11.07 -11.35
N VAL A 200 16.28 10.83 -11.23
CA VAL A 200 15.52 11.03 -10.00
C VAL A 200 15.29 9.69 -9.31
N ARG A 201 15.56 9.64 -8.00
CA ARG A 201 15.26 8.49 -7.16
C ARG A 201 14.43 8.91 -5.96
N PHE A 202 13.40 8.13 -5.67
CA PHE A 202 12.64 8.27 -4.43
C PHE A 202 13.23 7.38 -3.34
N GLU A 203 13.39 7.97 -2.15
CA GLU A 203 13.74 7.24 -0.95
C GLU A 203 12.66 7.42 0.11
N ASN A 204 12.24 6.31 0.71
CA ASN A 204 11.36 6.35 1.85
C ASN A 204 12.19 6.61 3.10
N ARG A 205 12.10 7.84 3.62
CA ARG A 205 12.73 8.17 4.89
C ARG A 205 11.82 7.64 5.99
N ALA A 206 12.35 6.72 6.80
CA ALA A 206 11.66 6.29 8.00
C ALA A 206 11.27 7.54 8.83
N PRO A 207 10.04 7.60 9.35
CA PRO A 207 9.61 8.74 10.16
C PRO A 207 10.62 8.93 11.30
N LEU A 208 11.07 10.17 11.49
CA LEU A 208 12.05 10.55 12.51
C LEU A 208 11.58 10.27 13.96
N GLU A 209 10.36 9.78 14.13
CA GLU A 209 9.65 9.60 15.40
C GLU A 209 10.24 8.59 16.39
N SER A 210 11.27 7.81 16.05
CA SER A 210 11.85 6.85 17.01
C SER A 210 13.23 7.23 17.55
N ARG A 211 13.92 8.24 16.99
CA ARG A 211 15.27 8.59 17.48
C ARG A 211 15.25 9.42 18.77
N ASN A 212 14.10 9.94 19.19
CA ASN A 212 13.94 10.67 20.46
C ASN A 212 13.39 9.81 21.61
N ARG A 213 13.18 8.50 21.41
CA ARG A 213 13.14 7.54 22.51
C ARG A 213 14.54 7.01 22.78
N ARG A 214 15.51 7.92 22.95
CA ARG A 214 16.64 7.61 23.84
C ARG A 214 15.98 7.25 25.16
N SER A 215 16.01 5.96 25.45
CA SER A 215 16.13 5.41 26.78
C SER A 215 17.04 6.32 27.61
N GLY A 216 16.47 7.34 28.22
CA GLY A 216 17.06 7.86 29.45
C GLY A 216 17.17 6.67 30.39
N PRO A 217 18.26 6.56 31.17
CA PRO A 217 18.35 5.53 32.19
C PRO A 217 17.08 5.63 33.02
N VAL A 218 16.28 4.56 33.03
CA VAL A 218 15.17 4.40 33.97
C VAL A 218 15.84 4.51 35.33
N LYS A 219 15.76 5.68 35.97
CA LYS A 219 16.12 5.83 37.37
C LYS A 219 15.19 4.84 38.07
N GLU A 220 15.76 3.71 38.51
CA GLU A 220 15.09 2.76 39.38
C GLU A 220 14.48 3.59 40.50
N THR A 221 13.15 3.71 40.50
CA THR A 221 12.43 4.28 41.63
C THR A 221 12.73 3.38 42.84
N PRO A 222 13.25 3.91 43.95
CA PRO A 222 13.64 3.13 45.13
C PRO A 222 12.44 2.57 45.93
N GLY A 223 11.31 2.30 45.28
CA GLY A 223 10.07 1.85 45.90
C GLY A 223 9.81 0.34 45.80
N THR A 224 10.50 -0.42 44.94
CA THR A 224 10.21 -1.85 44.73
C THR A 224 11.12 -2.81 45.51
N LYS A 225 12.14 -2.29 46.24
CA LYS A 225 13.03 -3.13 47.05
C LYS A 225 12.48 -3.47 48.45
N LEU A 226 11.46 -2.75 48.95
CA LEU A 226 10.94 -2.93 50.32
C LEU A 226 9.80 -3.96 50.48
N LEU A 227 9.29 -4.54 49.39
CA LEU A 227 8.21 -5.53 49.44
C LEU A 227 8.69 -6.99 49.38
N LYS A 228 9.96 -7.25 49.07
CA LYS A 228 10.52 -8.61 49.03
C LYS A 228 11.04 -9.11 50.38
N GLU A 229 11.29 -8.22 51.34
CA GLU A 229 11.93 -8.61 52.60
C GLU A 229 10.93 -8.84 53.75
N LYS A 230 9.70 -8.30 53.66
CA LYS A 230 8.65 -8.51 54.68
C LYS A 230 7.63 -9.59 54.35
N PHE A 231 7.56 -10.01 53.09
CA PHE A 231 6.71 -11.13 52.69
C PHE A 231 7.62 -12.22 52.17
N GLY A 232 7.98 -13.17 53.04
CA GLY A 232 8.51 -14.49 52.68
C GLY A 232 7.45 -15.28 51.91
N GLY A 233 7.08 -14.77 50.74
CA GLY A 233 6.06 -15.28 49.86
C GLY A 233 6.70 -16.18 48.83
N GLU A 234 6.59 -17.47 49.09
CA GLU A 234 6.47 -18.54 48.11
C GLU A 234 5.91 -18.00 46.78
N ALA A 235 6.59 -18.33 45.68
CA ALA A 235 6.23 -17.90 44.35
C ALA A 235 4.79 -18.35 44.03
N VAL A 236 3.82 -17.45 44.25
CA VAL A 236 2.45 -17.63 43.79
C VAL A 236 2.52 -17.60 42.27
N GLU A 237 2.47 -18.80 41.70
CA GLU A 237 2.36 -19.04 40.27
C GLU A 237 1.17 -18.23 39.75
N PRO A 238 1.37 -17.34 38.76
CA PRO A 238 0.27 -16.53 38.24
C PRO A 238 -0.80 -17.48 37.68
N PRO A 239 -2.09 -17.29 38.02
CA PRO A 239 -3.13 -18.20 37.56
C PRO A 239 -3.12 -18.27 36.04
N PRO A 240 -3.35 -19.46 35.45
CA PRO A 240 -3.41 -19.61 34.01
C PRO A 240 -4.45 -18.66 33.47
N ARG A 241 -4.04 -17.81 32.52
CA ARG A 241 -4.95 -16.96 31.76
C ARG A 241 -6.01 -17.87 31.16
N GLN A 242 -7.21 -17.83 31.72
CA GLN A 242 -8.39 -18.38 31.07
C GLN A 242 -8.53 -17.61 29.75
N THR A 243 -8.05 -18.21 28.67
CA THR A 243 -8.47 -17.88 27.31
C THR A 243 -9.96 -18.18 27.27
N GLY A 244 -10.74 -17.14 27.57
CA GLY A 244 -12.18 -17.18 27.47
C GLY A 244 -12.58 -17.71 26.11
N LEU A 245 -13.48 -18.69 26.16
CA LEU A 245 -14.33 -19.14 25.07
C LEU A 245 -14.83 -17.93 24.28
N PHE A 246 -14.20 -17.64 23.14
CA PHE A 246 -14.89 -16.95 22.07
C PHE A 246 -15.78 -18.01 21.42
N GLY A 247 -17.08 -17.88 21.69
CA GLY A 247 -18.11 -18.80 21.23
C GLY A 247 -18.07 -18.99 19.72
N ASP A 248 -18.31 -20.23 19.32
CA ASP A 248 -18.60 -20.59 17.95
C ASP A 248 -19.73 -19.71 17.41
N PRO A 249 -19.57 -19.07 16.24
CA PRO A 249 -20.69 -18.43 15.58
C PRO A 249 -21.68 -19.54 15.16
N GLN A 250 -22.82 -19.59 15.85
CA GLN A 250 -23.98 -20.37 15.42
C GLN A 250 -24.27 -20.03 13.95
N GLY A 251 -24.11 -21.03 13.09
CA GLY A 251 -24.56 -20.96 11.71
C GLY A 251 -26.09 -20.79 11.68
N PRO A 252 -26.63 -19.99 10.75
CA PRO A 252 -28.07 -19.88 10.61
C PRO A 252 -28.65 -21.25 10.24
N ALA A 253 -29.58 -21.70 11.07
CA ALA A 253 -30.38 -22.90 10.86
C ALA A 253 -31.06 -22.81 9.49
N SER A 254 -30.72 -23.75 8.61
CA SER A 254 -31.53 -24.12 7.47
C SER A 254 -32.83 -24.74 8.00
N GLY A 255 -33.84 -23.90 8.19
CA GLY A 255 -35.22 -24.33 8.37
C GLY A 255 -35.75 -24.88 7.05
N GLY A 256 -35.94 -26.19 7.00
CA GLY A 256 -36.69 -26.88 5.97
C GLY A 256 -38.20 -26.84 6.23
N ASP A 257 -38.91 -27.11 5.15
CA ASP A 257 -40.27 -27.62 4.99
C ASP A 257 -41.46 -26.79 5.49
N SER A 258 -42.28 -26.30 4.55
CA SER A 258 -43.57 -26.93 4.16
C SER A 258 -44.20 -26.18 2.98
#